data_AF-A0A7V0JFG4-F1
#
_entry.id   AF-A0A7V0JFG4-F1
#
_cell.length_a   1.000
_cell.length_b   1.000
_cell.length_c   1.000
_cell.angle_alpha   90.00
_cell.angle_beta   90.00
_cell.angle_gamma   90.00
#
_symmetry.space_group_name_H-M   'P 1'
#
loop_
_entity.id
_entity.type
_entity.pdbx_description
1 polymer ?
#
loop_
_entity_poly.entity_id
_entity_poly.type
_entity_poly.pdbx_seq_one_letter_code
_entity_poly.pdbx_strand_id
1 'polypeptide(L)'
;MKCPPLQMIEDYLSGELPAEDRIRLEEHLESCVSCRKVLSRERELDDLLRYQPILKAPEGLYARIMSKLPAQEKTALLPDCLTALAFGLLLAFGGFMVGKFATPLIGNLAEKIAAFRLDPEMVAEIDRFGLLSQGDWFSQLSSGGNIIIVNLIVGGIILCWGLWQMVKALRG
;
A
#
# COMPACT_ATOMS: atom_id res chain seq x y z
N MET A 1 9.53 11.03 42.91
CA MET A 1 9.07 10.98 41.51
C MET A 1 10.26 10.75 40.60
N LYS A 2 10.09 10.10 39.45
CA LYS A 2 11.19 9.92 38.48
C LYS A 2 11.53 11.27 37.84
N CYS A 3 12.81 11.52 37.57
CA CYS A 3 13.23 12.72 36.84
C CYS A 3 12.80 12.61 35.36
N PRO A 4 12.35 13.71 34.73
CA PRO A 4 12.04 13.74 33.31
C PRO A 4 13.30 13.53 32.46
N PRO A 5 13.14 13.09 31.20
CA PRO A 5 14.25 13.02 30.25
C PRO A 5 14.77 14.42 29.90
N LEU A 6 16.05 14.53 29.55
CA LEU A 6 16.69 15.80 29.21
C LEU A 6 16.02 16.51 28.01
N GLN A 7 15.58 15.73 27.01
CA GLN A 7 14.85 16.24 25.84
C GLN A 7 13.65 17.11 26.23
N MET A 8 12.91 16.73 27.27
CA MET A 8 11.75 17.50 27.74
C MET A 8 12.15 18.88 28.29
N ILE A 9 13.36 19.01 28.85
CA ILE A 9 13.93 20.27 29.32
C ILE A 9 14.39 21.12 28.13
N GLU A 10 14.99 20.50 27.11
CA GLU A 10 15.40 21.15 25.86
C GLU A 10 14.17 21.71 25.11
N ASP A 11 13.13 20.90 24.92
CA ASP A 11 11.86 21.28 24.29
C ASP A 11 11.15 22.42 25.06
N TYR A 12 11.29 22.44 26.39
CA TYR A 12 10.77 23.52 27.23
C TYR A 12 11.50 24.84 26.96
N LEU A 13 12.81 24.80 26.70
CA LEU A 13 13.61 25.99 26.40
C LEU A 13 13.41 26.50 24.97
N SER A 14 13.22 25.59 24.00
CA SER A 14 12.88 25.95 22.61
C SER A 14 11.44 26.45 22.45
N GLY A 15 10.57 26.16 23.42
CA GLY A 15 9.14 26.48 23.36
C GLY A 15 8.34 25.48 22.51
N GLU A 16 8.91 24.31 22.22
CA GLU A 16 8.30 23.24 21.44
C GLU A 16 7.54 22.23 22.33
N LEU A 17 7.69 22.32 23.66
CA LEU A 17 7.01 21.42 24.58
C LEU A 17 5.48 21.67 24.63
N PRO A 18 4.64 20.63 24.46
CA PRO A 18 3.19 20.75 24.57
C PRO A 18 2.73 21.30 25.92
N ALA A 19 1.60 22.01 25.94
CA ALA A 19 1.09 22.68 27.14
C ALA A 19 0.86 21.73 28.34
N GLU A 20 0.38 20.51 28.10
CA GLU A 20 0.14 19.53 29.18
C GLU A 20 1.46 19.05 29.80
N ASP A 21 2.46 18.78 28.98
CA ASP A 21 3.79 18.35 29.42
C ASP A 21 4.56 19.48 30.09
N ARG A 22 4.33 20.72 29.66
CA ARG A 22 4.85 21.91 30.31
C ARG A 22 4.39 22.03 31.77
N ILE A 23 3.10 21.86 32.03
CA ILE A 23 2.55 21.92 33.39
C ILE A 23 3.19 20.83 34.26
N ARG A 24 3.28 19.60 33.75
CA ARG A 24 3.93 18.47 34.46
C ARG A 24 5.38 18.75 34.79
N LEU A 25 6.12 19.37 33.86
CA LEU A 25 7.51 19.74 34.08
C LEU A 25 7.63 20.85 35.13
N GLU A 26 6.77 21.87 35.08
CA GLU A 26 6.74 22.97 36.06
C GLU A 26 6.43 22.45 37.48
N GLU A 27 5.43 21.57 37.63
CA GLU A 27 5.15 20.87 38.90
C GLU A 27 6.35 20.05 39.40
N HIS A 28 7.03 19.34 38.50
CA HIS A 28 8.24 18.60 38.85
C HIS A 28 9.37 19.53 39.33
N LEU A 29 9.54 20.67 38.66
CA LEU A 29 10.56 21.67 38.99
C LEU A 29 10.31 22.34 40.34
N GLU A 30 9.08 22.39 40.86
CA GLU A 30 8.80 22.88 42.21
C GLU A 30 9.39 21.97 43.30
N SER A 31 9.37 20.66 43.07
CA SER A 31 9.81 19.66 44.06
C SER A 31 11.25 19.15 43.86
N CYS A 32 11.81 19.26 42.64
CA CYS A 32 13.07 18.63 42.28
C CYS A 32 14.23 19.62 42.09
N VAL A 33 15.13 19.71 43.09
CA VAL A 33 16.31 20.60 43.06
C VAL A 33 17.29 20.23 41.94
N SER A 34 17.47 18.94 41.65
CA SER A 34 18.41 18.49 40.61
C SER A 34 17.96 18.95 39.22
N CYS A 35 16.68 18.80 38.89
CA CYS A 35 16.15 19.25 37.60
C CYS A 35 16.17 20.77 37.46
N ARG A 36 15.96 21.53 38.55
CA ARG A 36 16.18 22.99 38.53
C ARG A 36 17.62 23.37 38.18
N LYS A 37 18.61 22.65 38.71
CA LYS A 37 20.04 22.88 38.38
C LYS A 37 20.38 22.55 36.94
N VAL A 38 19.76 21.51 36.37
CA VAL A 38 19.92 21.17 34.95
C VAL A 38 19.33 22.30 34.10
N LEU A 39 18.08 22.69 34.36
CA LEU A 39 17.42 23.77 33.63
C LEU A 39 18.20 25.10 33.70
N SER A 40 18.77 25.45 34.86
CA SER A 40 19.57 26.67 34.98
C SER A 40 20.85 26.61 34.15
N ARG A 41 21.51 25.44 34.10
CA ARG A 41 22.73 25.25 33.29
C ARG A 41 22.42 25.34 31.79
N GLU A 42 21.34 24.71 31.34
CA GLU A 42 20.93 24.77 29.93
C GLU A 42 20.53 26.19 29.51
N ARG A 43 19.84 26.95 30.39
CA ARG A 43 19.54 28.37 30.16
C ARG A 43 20.78 29.23 30.02
N GLU A 44 21.76 29.03 30.91
CA GLU A 44 23.02 29.78 30.85
C GLU A 44 23.76 29.50 29.53
N LEU A 45 23.77 28.24 29.07
CA LEU A 45 24.35 27.86 27.79
C LEU A 45 23.60 28.51 26.61
N ASP A 46 22.27 28.44 26.61
CA ASP A 46 21.44 29.03 25.57
C ASP A 46 21.62 30.55 25.49
N ASP A 47 21.68 31.24 26.63
CA ASP A 47 21.96 32.67 26.70
C ASP A 47 23.34 33.00 26.10
N LEU A 48 24.38 32.22 26.41
CA LEU A 48 25.72 32.40 25.82
C LEU A 48 25.73 32.22 24.30
N LEU A 49 24.90 31.32 23.77
CA LEU A 49 24.78 31.08 22.34
C LEU A 49 23.97 32.19 21.64
N ARG A 50 22.94 32.75 22.29
CA ARG A 50 22.13 33.86 21.73
C ARG A 50 22.96 35.12 21.44
N TYR A 51 24.04 35.36 22.19
CA TYR A 51 24.93 36.50 21.95
C TYR A 51 25.94 36.29 20.80
N GLN A 52 25.91 35.15 20.12
CA GLN A 52 26.77 34.93 18.96
C GLN A 52 26.35 35.82 17.78
N PRO A 53 27.31 36.41 17.05
CA PRO A 53 27.00 37.24 15.90
C PRO A 53 26.30 36.40 14.83
N ILE A 54 25.14 36.88 14.36
CA ILE A 54 24.44 36.28 13.21
C ILE A 54 25.36 36.42 12.00
N LEU A 55 25.96 35.31 11.56
CA LEU A 55 26.79 35.28 10.37
C LEU A 55 25.90 35.41 9.13
N LYS A 56 26.14 36.46 8.34
CA LYS A 56 25.51 36.60 7.03
C LYS A 56 25.97 35.45 6.15
N ALA A 57 25.02 34.75 5.53
CA ALA A 57 25.33 33.70 4.57
C ALA A 57 26.20 34.27 3.42
N PRO A 58 27.27 33.57 3.00
CA PRO A 58 28.08 33.99 1.85
C PRO A 58 27.24 34.16 0.59
N GLU A 59 27.59 35.13 -0.25
CA GLU A 59 26.94 35.31 -1.53
C GLU A 59 27.05 34.04 -2.38
N GLY A 60 25.95 33.65 -3.03
CA GLY A 60 25.90 32.45 -3.87
C GLY A 60 25.78 31.11 -3.11
N LEU A 61 25.72 31.09 -1.77
CA LEU A 61 25.50 29.85 -1.01
C LEU A 61 24.23 29.13 -1.46
N TYR A 62 23.12 29.88 -1.59
CA TYR A 62 21.84 29.36 -2.06
C TYR A 62 21.97 28.69 -3.44
N ALA A 63 22.59 29.38 -4.41
CA ALA A 63 22.80 28.85 -5.75
C ALA A 63 23.65 27.57 -5.73
N ARG A 64 24.70 27.54 -4.90
CA ARG A 64 25.57 26.37 -4.74
C ARG A 64 24.83 25.17 -4.15
N ILE A 65 23.98 25.38 -3.14
CA ILE A 65 23.15 24.32 -2.56
C ILE A 65 22.15 23.80 -3.59
N MET A 66 21.42 24.70 -4.25
CA MET A 66 20.42 24.32 -5.26
C MET A 66 21.02 23.57 -6.44
N SER A 67 22.24 23.93 -6.86
CA SER A 67 22.94 23.23 -7.95
C SER A 67 23.36 21.79 -7.60
N LYS A 68 23.41 21.44 -6.32
CA LYS A 68 23.81 20.11 -5.83
C LYS A 68 22.64 19.23 -5.43
N LEU A 69 21.42 19.79 -5.35
CA LEU A 69 20.25 18.97 -5.11
C LEU A 69 20.05 18.07 -6.33
N PRO A 70 19.84 16.76 -6.14
CA PRO A 70 19.46 15.91 -7.25
C PRO A 70 18.22 16.50 -7.90
N ALA A 71 18.18 16.51 -9.23
CA ALA A 71 16.95 16.82 -9.94
C ALA A 71 15.89 15.90 -9.35
N GLN A 72 14.85 16.47 -8.74
CA GLN A 72 13.72 15.70 -8.28
C GLN A 72 13.21 14.98 -9.53
N GLU A 73 13.49 13.68 -9.62
CA GLU A 73 13.00 12.86 -10.72
C GLU A 73 11.49 13.03 -10.65
N LYS A 74 10.95 13.77 -11.63
CA LYS A 74 9.52 13.85 -11.85
C LYS A 74 9.14 12.44 -12.27
N THR A 75 8.83 11.60 -11.29
CA THR A 75 8.28 10.27 -11.48
C THR A 75 7.18 10.43 -12.53
N ALA A 76 7.31 9.67 -13.62
CA ALA A 76 6.59 9.92 -14.85
C ALA A 76 5.11 10.22 -14.60
N LEU A 77 4.66 11.35 -15.13
CA LEU A 77 3.31 11.96 -15.01
C LEU A 77 2.17 11.12 -15.61
N LEU A 78 2.37 9.83 -15.87
CA LEU A 78 1.25 8.96 -16.23
C LEU A 78 0.55 8.58 -14.93
N PRO A 79 -0.68 9.08 -14.69
CA PRO A 79 -1.39 8.73 -13.47
C PRO A 79 -1.59 7.22 -13.46
N ASP A 80 -1.28 6.55 -12.35
CA ASP A 80 -1.44 5.11 -12.16
C ASP A 80 -2.85 4.59 -12.53
N CYS A 81 -3.83 5.49 -12.58
CA CYS A 81 -5.18 5.23 -13.08
C CYS A 81 -5.20 4.83 -14.57
N LEU A 82 -4.36 5.41 -15.41
CA LEU A 82 -4.33 5.19 -16.86
C LEU A 82 -3.68 3.85 -17.21
N THR A 83 -2.63 3.46 -16.47
CA THR A 83 -2.02 2.13 -16.58
C THR A 83 -2.97 1.05 -16.08
N ALA A 84 -3.64 1.26 -14.93
CA ALA A 84 -4.66 0.34 -14.41
C ALA A 84 -5.83 0.15 -15.40
N LEU A 85 -6.31 1.23 -16.02
CA LEU A 85 -7.38 1.19 -17.02
C LEU A 85 -6.94 0.43 -18.28
N ALA A 86 -5.71 0.64 -18.75
CA ALA A 86 -5.16 -0.08 -19.90
C ALA A 86 -5.06 -1.59 -19.64
N PHE A 87 -4.56 -2.00 -18.47
CA PHE A 87 -4.53 -3.43 -18.08
C PHE A 87 -5.94 -4.02 -17.94
N GLY A 88 -6.88 -3.26 -17.36
CA GLY A 88 -8.28 -3.67 -17.25
C GLY A 88 -8.93 -3.92 -18.61
N LEU A 89 -8.74 -3.01 -19.58
CA LEU A 89 -9.25 -3.16 -20.94
C LEU A 89 -8.62 -4.35 -21.67
N LEU A 90 -7.31 -4.57 -21.52
CA LEU A 90 -6.62 -5.71 -22.13
C LEU A 90 -7.14 -7.06 -21.60
N LEU A 91 -7.34 -7.17 -20.29
CA LEU A 91 -7.89 -8.39 -19.67
C LEU A 91 -9.35 -8.63 -20.08
N ALA A 92 -10.18 -7.58 -20.10
CA ALA A 92 -11.57 -7.69 -20.53
C ALA A 92 -11.67 -8.10 -22.01
N PHE A 93 -10.86 -7.50 -22.87
CA PHE A 93 -10.84 -7.83 -24.29
C PHE A 93 -10.29 -9.24 -24.55
N GLY A 94 -9.23 -9.63 -23.85
CA GLY A 94 -8.67 -10.99 -23.91
C GLY A 94 -9.68 -12.05 -23.47
N GLY A 95 -10.36 -11.84 -22.34
CA GLY A 95 -11.42 -12.73 -21.85
C GLY A 95 -12.61 -12.82 -22.81
N PHE A 96 -13.02 -11.70 -23.40
CA PHE A 96 -14.08 -11.67 -24.42
C PHE A 96 -13.68 -12.45 -25.69
N MET A 97 -12.44 -12.26 -26.18
CA MET A 97 -11.93 -12.96 -27.35
C MET A 97 -11.81 -14.47 -27.11
N VAL A 98 -11.27 -14.89 -25.96
CA VAL A 98 -11.20 -16.30 -25.58
C VAL A 98 -12.60 -16.89 -25.43
N GLY A 99 -13.53 -16.19 -24.75
CA GLY A 99 -14.91 -16.66 -24.61
C GLY A 99 -15.62 -16.84 -25.95
N LYS A 100 -15.45 -15.90 -26.89
CA LYS A 100 -16.13 -15.92 -28.19
C LYS A 100 -15.50 -16.91 -29.19
N PHE A 101 -14.18 -17.12 -29.15
CA PHE A 101 -13.48 -18.02 -30.08
C PHE A 101 -13.23 -19.44 -29.54
N ALA A 102 -13.12 -19.63 -28.22
CA ALA A 102 -12.94 -20.97 -27.65
C ALA A 102 -14.26 -21.74 -27.52
N THR A 103 -15.40 -21.05 -27.42
CA THR A 103 -16.73 -21.68 -27.37
C THR A 103 -17.03 -22.63 -28.55
N PRO A 104 -16.77 -22.27 -29.83
CA PRO A 104 -16.95 -23.22 -30.94
C PRO A 104 -15.90 -24.36 -30.96
N LEU A 105 -14.73 -24.15 -30.36
CA LEU A 105 -13.68 -25.17 -30.27
C LEU A 105 -14.03 -26.26 -29.24
N ILE A 106 -14.63 -25.87 -28.11
CA ILE A 106 -15.05 -26.77 -27.03
C ILE A 106 -16.26 -27.62 -27.46
N GLY A 107 -17.20 -27.06 -28.22
CA GLY A 107 -18.33 -27.84 -28.76
C GLY A 107 -17.90 -29.03 -29.61
N ASN A 108 -16.97 -28.81 -30.55
CA ASN A 108 -16.43 -29.88 -31.40
C ASN A 108 -15.55 -30.88 -30.63
N LEU A 109 -14.89 -30.44 -29.55
CA LEU A 109 -14.09 -31.32 -28.69
C LEU A 109 -14.99 -32.20 -27.82
N ALA A 110 -16.07 -31.66 -27.26
CA ALA A 110 -17.04 -32.39 -26.46
C ALA A 110 -17.76 -33.47 -27.29
N GLU A 111 -18.11 -33.17 -28.53
CA GLU A 111 -18.74 -34.13 -29.45
C GLU A 111 -17.76 -35.26 -29.84
N LYS A 112 -16.48 -34.93 -30.06
CA LYS A 112 -15.43 -35.93 -30.31
C LYS A 112 -15.07 -36.78 -29.09
N ILE A 113 -15.12 -36.21 -27.89
CA ILE A 113 -14.93 -36.96 -26.63
C ILE A 113 -16.13 -37.86 -26.36
N ALA A 114 -17.36 -37.41 -26.63
CA ALA A 114 -18.56 -38.24 -26.51
C ALA A 114 -18.60 -39.40 -27.52
N ALA A 115 -18.02 -39.21 -28.71
CA ALA A 115 -17.83 -40.27 -29.71
C ALA A 115 -16.70 -41.25 -29.36
N PHE A 116 -15.83 -40.90 -28.41
CA PHE A 116 -14.79 -41.79 -27.91
C PHE A 116 -15.43 -42.83 -26.97
N ARG A 117 -15.75 -44.01 -27.49
CA ARG A 117 -16.22 -45.15 -26.67
C ARG A 117 -15.12 -45.53 -25.67
N LEU A 118 -15.24 -45.09 -24.43
CA LEU A 118 -14.48 -45.68 -23.33
C LEU A 118 -15.06 -47.07 -23.02
N ASP A 119 -14.16 -48.02 -22.80
CA ASP A 119 -14.52 -49.37 -22.39
C ASP A 119 -15.33 -49.35 -21.08
N PRO A 120 -16.42 -50.12 -20.97
CA PRO A 120 -17.32 -50.10 -19.80
C PRO A 120 -16.61 -50.38 -18.47
N GLU A 121 -15.57 -51.21 -18.49
CA GLU A 121 -14.77 -51.54 -17.30
C GLU A 121 -13.97 -50.34 -16.79
N MET A 122 -13.48 -49.48 -17.70
CA MET A 122 -12.69 -48.30 -17.34
C MET A 122 -13.57 -47.21 -16.69
N VAL A 123 -14.82 -47.09 -17.13
CA VAL A 123 -15.79 -46.13 -16.57
C VAL A 123 -16.19 -46.52 -15.14
N ALA A 124 -16.34 -47.81 -14.87
CA ALA A 124 -16.66 -48.32 -13.53
C ALA A 124 -15.51 -48.09 -12.51
N GLU A 125 -14.27 -48.02 -12.98
CA GLU A 125 -13.11 -47.73 -12.12
C GLU A 125 -12.97 -46.24 -11.77
N ILE A 126 -13.34 -45.35 -12.71
CA ILE A 126 -13.34 -43.90 -12.51
C ILE A 126 -14.47 -43.45 -11.59
N ASP A 127 -15.66 -44.08 -11.66
CA ASP A 127 -16.79 -43.78 -10.77
C ASP A 127 -16.46 -44.09 -9.29
N ARG A 128 -15.59 -45.08 -9.05
CA ARG A 128 -15.11 -45.43 -7.71
C ARG A 128 -14.31 -44.30 -7.04
N PHE A 129 -13.74 -43.38 -7.82
CA PHE A 129 -13.03 -42.21 -7.32
C PHE A 129 -13.95 -41.00 -7.06
N GLY A 130 -15.26 -41.11 -7.28
CA GLY A 130 -16.23 -40.04 -6.99
C GLY A 130 -16.10 -38.79 -7.87
N LEU A 131 -15.29 -38.86 -8.93
CA LEU A 131 -14.97 -37.73 -9.81
C LEU A 131 -16.10 -37.38 -10.79
N LEU A 132 -17.02 -38.32 -11.04
CA LEU A 132 -18.14 -38.15 -11.98
C LEU A 132 -19.48 -37.82 -11.30
N SER A 133 -19.59 -37.94 -9.97
CA SER A 133 -20.87 -37.83 -9.26
C SER A 133 -21.25 -36.41 -8.82
N GLN A 134 -20.50 -35.37 -9.23
CA GLN A 134 -20.88 -33.97 -9.00
C GLN A 134 -21.31 -33.30 -10.33
N GLY A 135 -22.21 -33.99 -11.03
CA GLY A 135 -22.65 -33.68 -12.38
C GLY A 135 -23.72 -32.59 -12.48
N ASP A 136 -23.39 -31.34 -12.13
CA ASP A 136 -24.25 -30.20 -12.51
C ASP A 136 -23.50 -28.86 -12.68
N TRP A 137 -22.35 -28.68 -12.01
CA TRP A 137 -21.63 -27.41 -12.08
C TRP A 137 -20.83 -27.23 -13.37
N PHE A 138 -20.35 -28.32 -13.99
CA PHE A 138 -19.47 -28.24 -15.17
C PHE A 138 -20.22 -27.84 -16.46
N SER A 139 -21.44 -28.36 -16.64
CA SER A 139 -22.33 -27.98 -17.75
C SER A 139 -22.81 -26.54 -17.58
N GLN A 140 -23.14 -26.12 -16.35
CA GLN A 140 -23.51 -24.75 -16.03
C GLN A 140 -22.35 -23.75 -16.23
N LEU A 141 -21.10 -24.14 -16.00
CA LEU A 141 -19.93 -23.29 -16.22
C LEU A 141 -19.70 -22.97 -17.71
N SER A 142 -20.08 -23.87 -18.60
CA SER A 142 -19.93 -23.68 -20.06
C SER A 142 -21.02 -22.79 -20.69
N SER A 143 -22.12 -22.57 -19.97
CA SER A 143 -23.13 -21.60 -20.38
C SER A 143 -22.59 -20.19 -20.15
N GLY A 144 -22.55 -19.37 -21.20
CA GLY A 144 -21.84 -18.08 -21.22
C GLY A 144 -22.20 -17.09 -20.09
N GLY A 145 -23.34 -17.28 -19.39
CA GLY A 145 -23.73 -16.49 -18.22
C GLY A 145 -22.83 -16.68 -17.00
N ASN A 146 -22.39 -17.91 -16.71
CA ASN A 146 -21.57 -18.17 -15.52
C ASN A 146 -20.10 -17.76 -15.71
N ILE A 147 -19.59 -17.79 -16.94
CA ILE A 147 -18.26 -17.25 -17.28
C ILE A 147 -18.24 -15.73 -17.07
N ILE A 148 -19.31 -15.02 -17.42
CA ILE A 148 -19.44 -13.57 -17.18
C ILE A 148 -19.42 -13.28 -15.67
N ILE A 149 -20.13 -14.07 -14.86
CA ILE A 149 -20.15 -13.90 -13.41
C ILE A 149 -18.76 -14.14 -12.80
N VAL A 150 -18.06 -15.20 -13.21
CA VAL A 150 -16.70 -15.47 -12.73
C VAL A 150 -15.74 -14.36 -13.14
N ASN A 151 -15.81 -13.88 -14.39
CA ASN A 151 -14.97 -12.77 -14.86
C ASN A 151 -15.29 -11.45 -14.12
N LEU A 152 -16.56 -11.18 -13.80
CA LEU A 152 -16.97 -10.02 -13.01
C LEU A 152 -16.46 -10.09 -11.57
N ILE A 153 -16.53 -11.27 -10.94
CA ILE A 153 -16.01 -11.48 -9.57
C ILE A 153 -14.49 -11.30 -9.55
N VAL A 154 -13.77 -11.94 -10.48
CA VAL A 154 -12.31 -11.82 -10.58
C VAL A 154 -11.90 -10.38 -10.90
N GLY A 155 -12.59 -9.72 -11.84
CA GLY A 155 -12.36 -8.30 -12.15
C GLY A 155 -12.63 -7.38 -10.96
N GLY A 156 -13.70 -7.63 -10.21
CA GLY A 156 -14.04 -6.88 -9.00
C GLY A 156 -12.98 -7.01 -7.90
N ILE A 157 -12.44 -8.21 -7.68
CA ILE A 157 -11.36 -8.45 -6.70
C ILE A 157 -10.10 -7.67 -7.10
N ILE A 158 -9.73 -7.68 -8.38
CA ILE A 158 -8.56 -6.95 -8.88
C ILE A 158 -8.74 -5.43 -8.69
N LEU A 159 -9.92 -4.89 -8.98
CA LEU A 159 -10.23 -3.46 -8.80
C LEU A 159 -10.17 -3.04 -7.33
N CYS A 160 -10.78 -3.82 -6.43
CA CYS A 160 -10.73 -3.56 -4.99
C CYS A 160 -9.29 -3.60 -4.45
N TRP A 161 -8.48 -4.56 -4.92
CA TRP A 161 -7.08 -4.67 -4.51
C TRP A 161 -6.24 -3.47 -5.01
N GLY A 162 -6.45 -3.02 -6.24
CA GLY A 162 -5.79 -1.82 -6.79
C GLY A 162 -6.17 -0.53 -6.03
N LEU A 163 -7.46 -0.34 -5.73
CA LEU A 163 -7.94 0.81 -4.95
C LEU A 163 -7.33 0.85 -3.54
N TRP A 164 -7.19 -0.31 -2.89
CA TRP A 164 -6.58 -0.42 -1.58
C TRP A 164 -5.09 -0.03 -1.58
N GLN A 165 -4.33 -0.45 -2.59
CA GLN A 165 -2.93 -0.06 -2.75
C GLN A 165 -2.78 1.46 -2.95
N MET A 166 -3.68 2.09 -3.71
CA MET A 166 -3.68 3.54 -3.92
C MET A 166 -3.92 4.32 -2.60
N VAL A 167 -4.89 3.89 -1.78
CA VAL A 167 -5.15 4.52 -0.47
C VAL A 167 -3.95 4.37 0.47
N LYS A 168 -3.24 3.25 0.39
CA LYS A 168 -2.02 3.03 1.17
C LYS A 168 -0.89 3.97 0.73
N ALA A 169 -0.72 4.20 -0.57
CA ALA A 169 0.29 5.11 -1.10
C ALA A 169 0.03 6.59 -0.77
N LEU A 170 -1.25 7.01 -0.66
CA LEU A 170 -1.61 8.39 -0.31
C LEU A 170 -1.54 8.71 1.19
N ARG A 171 -1.38 7.70 2.05
CA ARG A 171 -1.29 7.85 3.51
C ARG A 171 0.14 7.80 4.06
N GLY A 172 1.14 7.58 3.20
CA GLY A 172 2.56 7.65 3.54
C GLY A 172 3.19 8.93 2.98
#